data_AF-T1AJN2-F1
#
_entry.id   AF-T1AJN2-F1
#
_cell.length_a   1.000
_cell.length_b   1.000
_cell.length_c   1.000
_cell.angle_alpha   90.00
_cell.angle_beta   90.00
_cell.angle_gamma   90.00
#
_symmetry.space_group_name_H-M   'P 1'
#
loop_
_entity.id
_entity.type
_entity.pdbx_description
1 polymer ?
#
loop_
_entity_poly.entity_id
_entity_poly.type
_entity_poly.pdbx_seq_one_letter_code
_entity_poly.pdbx_strand_id
1 'polypeptide(L)'
;VKSFVGAYSQQVRVVGQAAKPEAIPYRSGMTLLDVMIDVGGLTKFAAGNDAKIIRRLPDGKEQTIPVRLGNLMNGTIKDNMPMRPGDILIIPQSLF
;
A
#
# COMPACT_ATOMS: atom_id res chain seq x y z
N VAL A 1 -8.42 -0.56 -26.21
CA VAL A 1 -7.86 -1.77 -25.56
C VAL A 1 -8.32 -1.80 -24.11
N LYS A 2 -9.16 -2.78 -23.73
CA LYS A 2 -9.58 -2.95 -22.34
C LYS A 2 -8.43 -3.63 -21.60
N SER A 3 -7.72 -2.86 -20.78
CA SER A 3 -6.60 -3.36 -19.99
C SER A 3 -7.08 -4.49 -19.09
N PHE A 4 -6.61 -5.71 -19.34
CA PHE A 4 -6.79 -6.83 -18.43
C PHE A 4 -5.94 -6.55 -17.19
N VAL A 5 -6.58 -6.05 -16.14
CA VAL A 5 -5.98 -6.03 -14.81
C VAL A 5 -6.17 -7.44 -14.28
N GLY A 6 -5.09 -8.15 -13.93
CA GLY A 6 -5.12 -9.57 -13.51
C GLY A 6 -6.13 -9.84 -12.38
N ALA A 7 -6.41 -11.11 -12.06
CA ALA A 7 -7.36 -11.45 -10.99
C ALA A 7 -7.08 -10.61 -9.73
N TYR A 8 -8.12 -10.15 -9.02
CA TYR A 8 -7.97 -9.26 -7.84
C TYR A 8 -6.96 -9.77 -6.79
N SER A 9 -6.73 -11.09 -6.75
CA SER A 9 -5.71 -11.75 -5.93
C SER A 9 -4.27 -11.50 -6.35
N GLN A 10 -4.01 -10.83 -7.47
CA GLN A 10 -2.68 -10.53 -8.03
C GLN A 10 -2.37 -9.02 -8.07
N GLN A 11 -3.14 -8.21 -7.34
CA GLN A 11 -2.94 -6.76 -7.28
C GLN A 11 -2.64 -6.33 -5.85
N VAL A 12 -1.88 -5.24 -5.72
CA VAL A 12 -1.79 -4.47 -4.49
C VAL A 12 -2.71 -3.27 -4.65
N ARG A 13 -3.59 -3.03 -3.68
CA ARG A 13 -4.59 -1.96 -3.77
C ARG A 13 -4.25 -0.85 -2.81
N VAL A 14 -4.21 0.39 -3.30
CA VAL A 14 -3.97 1.56 -2.47
C VAL A 14 -5.26 2.37 -2.38
N VAL A 15 -5.67 2.69 -1.16
CA VAL A 15 -6.89 3.47 -0.88
C VAL A 15 -6.61 4.58 0.12
N GLY A 16 -7.36 5.67 -0.01
CA GLY A 16 -7.26 6.83 0.88
C GLY A 16 -6.29 7.90 0.37
N GLN A 17 -5.49 8.49 1.25
CA GLN A 17 -4.67 9.68 1.00
C GLN A 17 -3.30 9.39 0.33
N ALA A 18 -3.31 8.57 -0.72
CA ALA A 18 -2.21 8.51 -1.69
C ALA A 18 -2.37 9.60 -2.75
N ALA A 19 -1.28 10.02 -3.41
CA ALA A 19 -1.37 10.98 -4.50
C ALA A 19 -2.21 10.43 -5.68
N LYS A 20 -2.10 9.12 -5.96
CA LYS A 20 -2.94 8.38 -6.90
C LYS A 20 -3.43 7.07 -6.30
N PRO A 21 -4.61 7.04 -5.67
CA PRO A 21 -5.19 5.79 -5.17
C PRO A 21 -5.56 4.88 -6.34
N GLU A 22 -4.87 3.76 -6.48
CA GLU A 22 -5.09 2.82 -7.59
C GLU A 22 -4.80 1.36 -7.20
N ALA A 23 -5.13 0.45 -8.10
CA ALA A 23 -4.77 -0.95 -7.98
C ALA A 23 -3.57 -1.25 -8.89
N ILE A 24 -2.47 -1.65 -8.27
CA ILE A 24 -1.19 -1.87 -8.94
C ILE A 24 -1.02 -3.38 -9.18
N PRO A 25 -0.71 -3.81 -10.41
CA PRO A 25 -0.34 -5.20 -10.67
C PRO A 25 0.88 -5.60 -9.83
N TYR A 26 0.75 -6.69 -9.06
CA TYR A 26 1.85 -7.16 -8.23
C TYR A 26 3.02 -7.65 -9.10
N ARG A 27 4.23 -7.25 -8.73
CA ARG A 27 5.49 -7.71 -9.32
C ARG A 27 6.28 -8.48 -8.27
N SER A 28 6.95 -9.56 -8.67
CA SER A 28 7.78 -10.34 -7.73
C SER A 28 8.84 -9.43 -7.08
N GLY A 29 8.96 -9.49 -5.76
CA GLY A 29 9.89 -8.66 -4.99
C GLY A 29 9.40 -7.24 -4.71
N MET A 30 8.17 -6.87 -5.11
CA MET A 30 7.60 -5.54 -4.85
C MET A 30 7.54 -5.25 -3.34
N THR A 31 7.99 -4.06 -2.97
CA THR A 31 8.02 -3.54 -1.60
C THR A 31 7.02 -2.41 -1.40
N LEU A 32 6.80 -2.04 -0.14
CA LEU A 32 5.96 -0.91 0.21
C LEU A 32 6.48 0.40 -0.41
N LEU A 33 7.81 0.55 -0.53
CA LEU A 33 8.40 1.71 -1.20
C LEU A 33 8.04 1.74 -2.69
N ASP A 34 8.08 0.61 -3.38
CA ASP A 34 7.70 0.53 -4.80
C ASP A 34 6.23 0.93 -5.02
N VAL A 35 5.35 0.51 -4.11
CA VAL A 35 3.94 0.95 -4.09
C VAL A 35 3.86 2.47 -3.95
N MET A 36 4.62 3.06 -3.03
CA MET A 36 4.60 4.51 -2.82
C MET A 36 5.14 5.28 -4.02
N ILE A 37 6.12 4.73 -4.75
CA ILE A 37 6.64 5.31 -5.99
C ILE A 37 5.56 5.28 -7.07
N ASP A 38 4.90 4.13 -7.26
CA ASP A 38 3.85 3.95 -8.27
C ASP A 38 2.67 4.92 -8.05
N VAL A 39 2.21 5.09 -6.80
CA VAL A 39 1.11 6.02 -6.47
C VAL A 39 1.53 7.48 -6.36
N GLY A 40 2.82 7.81 -6.53
CA GLY A 40 3.34 9.18 -6.48
C GLY A 40 3.43 9.77 -5.06
N GLY A 41 3.54 8.94 -4.04
CA GLY A 41 3.69 9.36 -2.65
C GLY A 41 2.37 9.62 -1.91
N LEU A 42 2.48 10.36 -0.81
CA LEU A 42 1.37 10.72 0.06
C LEU A 42 0.80 12.10 -0.31
N THR A 43 -0.49 12.31 -0.08
CA THR A 43 -1.04 13.67 -0.13
C THR A 43 -0.58 14.48 1.09
N LYS A 44 -0.67 15.81 1.01
CA LYS A 44 -0.39 16.71 2.14
C LYS A 44 -1.33 16.52 3.35
N PHE A 45 -2.42 15.78 3.17
CA PHE A 45 -3.41 15.48 4.21
C PHE A 45 -3.32 14.05 4.71
N ALA A 46 -2.31 13.28 4.31
CA ALA A 46 -2.17 11.90 4.70
C ALA A 46 -1.66 11.77 6.13
N ALA A 47 -2.34 10.97 6.95
CA ALA A 47 -1.81 10.44 8.20
C ALA A 47 -0.92 9.22 7.90
N GLY A 48 0.21 9.46 7.22
CA GLY A 48 1.07 8.38 6.68
C GLY A 48 1.61 7.40 7.71
N ASN A 49 1.77 7.84 8.97
CA ASN A 49 2.24 6.97 10.06
C ASN A 49 1.14 6.12 10.72
N ASP A 50 -0.13 6.39 10.37
CA ASP A 50 -1.30 5.61 10.79
C ASP A 50 -1.81 4.70 9.66
N ALA A 51 -1.02 4.57 8.59
CA ALA A 51 -1.33 3.68 7.50
C ALA A 51 -1.27 2.22 7.94
N LYS A 52 -2.05 1.38 7.24
CA LYS A 52 -2.12 -0.04 7.54
C LYS A 52 -2.27 -0.86 6.27
N ILE A 53 -1.66 -2.03 6.28
CA ILE A 53 -1.86 -3.05 5.26
C ILE A 53 -2.87 -4.06 5.80
N ILE A 54 -3.91 -4.32 5.02
CA ILE A 54 -4.82 -5.44 5.25
C ILE A 54 -4.38 -6.57 4.33
N ARG A 55 -3.99 -7.70 4.92
CA ARG A 55 -3.48 -8.88 4.23
C ARG A 55 -4.35 -10.08 4.52
N ARG A 56 -4.89 -10.71 3.48
CA ARG A 56 -5.59 -11.98 3.62
C ARG A 56 -4.59 -13.13 3.74
N LEU A 57 -4.74 -13.94 4.79
CA LEU A 57 -3.94 -15.11 5.06
C LEU A 57 -4.53 -16.36 4.37
N PRO A 58 -3.73 -17.43 4.18
CA PRO A 58 -4.22 -18.67 3.56
C PRO A 58 -5.36 -19.35 4.31
N ASP A 59 -5.48 -19.12 5.62
CA ASP A 59 -6.57 -19.61 6.47
C ASP A 59 -7.87 -18.80 6.33
N GLY A 60 -7.89 -17.80 5.43
CA GLY A 60 -9.01 -16.92 5.18
C GLY A 60 -9.12 -15.74 6.16
N LYS A 61 -8.28 -15.67 7.20
CA LYS A 61 -8.27 -14.54 8.13
C LYS A 61 -7.62 -13.31 7.51
N GLU A 62 -7.96 -12.15 8.05
CA GLU A 62 -7.32 -10.90 7.68
C GLU A 62 -6.34 -10.47 8.78
N GLN A 63 -5.12 -10.15 8.38
CA GLN A 63 -4.08 -9.59 9.22
C GLN A 63 -3.97 -8.09 8.93
N THR A 64 -4.06 -7.27 9.97
CA THR A 64 -3.77 -5.84 9.89
C THR A 64 -2.34 -5.60 10.31
N ILE A 65 -1.54 -4.97 9.44
CA ILE A 65 -0.13 -4.66 9.67
C ILE A 65 0.01 -3.13 9.68
N PRO A 66 0.30 -2.50 10.83
CA PRO A 66 0.55 -1.07 10.88
C PRO A 66 1.86 -0.74 10.17
N VAL A 67 1.88 0.34 9.38
CA VAL A 67 3.06 0.78 8.63
C VAL A 67 3.26 2.28 8.77
N ARG A 68 4.52 2.70 8.88
CA ARG A 68 4.89 4.11 9.06
C ARG A 68 5.42 4.72 7.78
N LEU A 69 4.52 5.16 6.90
CA LEU A 69 4.89 5.69 5.59
C LEU A 69 5.62 7.03 5.69
N GLY A 70 5.31 7.87 6.67
CA GLY A 70 6.00 9.14 6.87
C GLY A 70 7.50 8.93 7.18
N ASN A 71 7.80 7.93 8.01
CA ASN A 71 9.19 7.55 8.30
C ASN A 71 9.91 7.00 7.06
N LEU A 72 9.21 6.16 6.28
CA LEU A 72 9.74 5.57 5.06
C LEU A 72 10.11 6.65 4.03
N MET A 73 9.25 7.67 3.85
CA MET A 73 9.52 8.81 2.95
C MET A 73 10.67 9.69 3.43
N ASN A 74 10.94 9.73 4.75
CA ASN A 74 12.06 10.46 5.35
C ASN A 74 13.38 9.67 5.35
N GLY A 75 13.45 8.54 4.63
CA GLY A 75 14.67 7.73 4.50
C GLY A 75 14.86 6.66 5.58
N THR A 76 13.86 6.43 6.45
CA THR A 76 13.90 5.32 7.40
C THR A 76 13.42 4.04 6.72
N ILE A 77 14.35 3.33 6.07
CA ILE A 77 14.06 2.10 5.31
C ILE A 77 13.62 0.93 6.21
N LYS A 78 13.75 1.05 7.54
CA LYS A 78 13.36 0.01 8.51
C LYS A 78 11.88 -0.38 8.41
N ASP A 79 11.04 0.56 7.96
CA ASP A 79 9.60 0.35 7.80
C ASP A 79 9.24 -0.18 6.38
N ASN A 80 10.23 -0.38 5.50
CA ASN A 80 10.01 -0.98 4.19
C ASN A 80 9.79 -2.49 4.34
N MET A 81 8.74 -3.01 3.73
CA MET A 81 8.38 -4.42 3.82
C MET A 81 7.95 -4.97 2.47
N PRO A 82 8.11 -6.29 2.24
CA PRO A 82 7.62 -6.92 1.04
C PRO A 82 6.10 -6.92 0.99
N MET A 83 5.56 -6.50 -0.15
CA MET A 83 4.15 -6.60 -0.46
C MET A 83 3.82 -8.00 -0.94
N ARG A 84 2.56 -8.38 -0.78
CA ARG A 84 2.03 -9.65 -1.26
C ARG A 84 0.85 -9.41 -2.20
N PRO A 85 0.63 -10.34 -3.15
CA PRO A 85 -0.59 -10.34 -3.95
C PRO A 85 -1.84 -10.26 -3.06
N GLY A 86 -2.74 -9.34 -3.36
CA GLY A 86 -3.97 -9.13 -2.60
C GLY A 86 -3.86 -8.19 -1.40
N ASP A 87 -2.68 -7.64 -1.10
CA ASP A 87 -2.53 -6.65 -0.03
C ASP A 87 -3.34 -5.37 -0.34
N ILE A 88 -3.95 -4.80 0.71
CA ILE A 88 -4.65 -3.52 0.64
C ILE A 88 -3.95 -2.52 1.56
N LEU A 89 -3.30 -1.52 0.98
CA LEU A 89 -2.73 -0.39 1.71
C LEU A 89 -3.79 0.69 1.92
N ILE A 90 -4.12 0.94 3.18
CA ILE A 90 -5.06 1.98 3.60
C ILE A 90 -4.26 3.14 4.19
N ILE A 91 -4.43 4.33 3.60
CA ILE A 91 -3.78 5.56 4.04
C ILE A 91 -4.86 6.51 4.56
N PRO A 92 -5.01 6.66 5.89
CA PRO A 92 -6.04 7.55 6.44
C PRO A 92 -5.72 9.03 6.17
N GLN A 93 -6.75 9.85 6.28
CA GLN A 93 -6.60 11.30 6.35
C GLN A 93 -6.18 11.72 7.76
N SER A 94 -5.36 12.76 7.84
CA SER A 94 -5.11 13.51 9.06
C SER A 94 -6.39 14.20 9.50
N LEU A 95 -6.74 14.11 10.79
CA LEU A 95 -7.87 14.81 11.39
C LEU A 95 -7.47 16.16 12.01
N PHE A 96 -6.36 16.77 11.55
CA PHE A 96 -5.83 18.03 12.08
C PHE A 96 -6.26 19.23 11.24
#